data_AF-A0A956X4J0-F1
#
_entry.id   AF-A0A956X4J0-F1
#
_cell.length_a   1.000
_cell.length_b   1.000
_cell.length_c   1.000
_cell.angle_alpha   90.00
_cell.angle_beta   90.00
_cell.angle_gamma   90.00
#
_symmetry.space_group_name_H-M   'P 1'
#
loop_
_entity.id
_entity.type
_entity.pdbx_description
1 polymer ?
#
loop_
_entity_poly.entity_id
_entity_poly.type
_entity_poly.pdbx_seq_one_letter_code
_entity_poly.pdbx_strand_id
1 'polypeptide(L)' 'AAGIDVWYIYPKEEADRPHTMPSAFPFHELDNVVMSPHRGGQTLDSDRLRMGHLAQLLNCAARGEEMPNRLDLARGY' A
#
# COMPACT_ATOMS: atom_id res chain seq x y z
N ALA A 1 13.24 -19.68 5.83
CA ALA A 1 13.05 -18.78 4.69
C ALA A 1 11.99 -17.75 5.04
N ALA A 2 12.01 -16.58 4.39
CA ALA A 2 11.06 -15.48 4.61
C ALA A 2 10.59 -14.87 3.28
N GLY A 3 9.35 -14.35 3.26
CA GLY A 3 8.79 -13.59 2.15
C GLY A 3 8.47 -12.17 2.59
N ILE A 4 8.92 -11.16 1.82
CA ILE A 4 8.67 -9.75 2.12
C ILE A 4 8.10 -9.02 0.89
N ASP A 5 6.98 -8.34 1.07
CA ASP A 5 6.37 -7.49 0.03
C ASP A 5 6.56 -6.00 0.32
N VAL A 6 6.97 -5.64 1.53
CA VAL A 6 7.12 -4.24 1.93
C VAL A 6 8.38 -3.61 1.31
N TRP A 7 8.25 -2.35 0.90
CA TRP A 7 9.33 -1.48 0.48
C TRP A 7 9.42 -0.33 1.46
N TYR A 8 10.63 0.01 1.88
CA TYR A 8 10.91 1.14 2.77
C TYR A 8 11.32 2.38 2.00
N ILE A 9 11.84 2.19 0.78
CA ILE A 9 12.25 3.25 -0.14
C ILE A 9 11.44 3.06 -1.43
N TYR A 10 10.79 4.14 -1.87
CA TYR A 10 9.98 4.15 -3.09
C TYR A 10 10.61 5.06 -4.14
N PRO A 11 10.54 4.67 -5.44
CA PRO A 11 10.95 5.55 -6.53
C PRO A 11 10.05 6.79 -6.54
N LYS A 12 10.64 7.97 -6.73
CA LYS A 12 9.88 9.23 -6.79
C LYS A 12 9.31 9.42 -8.19
N GLU A 13 10.14 9.18 -9.20
CA GLU A 13 9.78 9.30 -10.61
C GLU A 13 9.81 7.94 -11.32
N GLU A 14 9.19 7.86 -12.49
CA GLU A 14 9.17 6.64 -13.30
C GLU A 14 10.58 6.20 -13.74
N ALA A 15 11.45 7.17 -14.05
CA ALA A 15 12.84 6.91 -14.42
C ALA A 15 13.66 6.28 -13.28
N ASP A 16 13.25 6.47 -12.01
CA ASP A 16 13.95 5.94 -10.84
C ASP A 16 13.62 4.46 -10.57
N ARG A 17 12.49 3.96 -11.11
CA ARG A 17 11.98 2.61 -10.83
C ARG A 17 12.99 1.47 -11.04
N PRO A 18 13.77 1.41 -12.14
CA PRO A 18 14.74 0.33 -12.34
C PRO A 18 15.97 0.43 -11.43
N HIS A 19 16.18 1.57 -10.76
CA HIS A 19 17.40 1.86 -9.99
C HIS A 19 17.15 2.08 -8.49
N THR A 20 15.89 2.07 -8.06
CA THR A 20 15.53 2.26 -6.65
C THR A 20 15.56 0.93 -5.92
N MET A 21 16.49 0.79 -4.97
CA MET A 21 16.53 -0.36 -4.06
C MET A 21 15.38 -0.28 -3.05
N PRO A 22 14.79 -1.41 -2.65
CA PRO A 22 13.60 -1.45 -1.78
C PRO A 22 13.87 -1.03 -0.33
N SER A 23 15.14 -1.02 0.09
CA SER A 23 15.55 -0.67 1.44
C SER A 23 17.01 -0.23 1.47
N ALA A 24 17.45 0.34 2.60
CA ALA A 24 18.87 0.66 2.84
C ALA A 24 19.76 -0.57 3.07
N PHE A 25 19.15 -1.75 3.25
CA PHE A 25 19.85 -3.01 3.49
C PHE A 25 19.74 -3.96 2.28
N PRO A 26 20.77 -4.80 2.03
CA PRO A 26 20.80 -5.68 0.87
C PRO A 26 20.02 -6.99 1.09
N PHE A 27 18.72 -6.91 1.41
CA PHE A 27 17.90 -8.12 1.64
C PHE A 27 17.84 -9.07 0.43
N HIS A 28 18.04 -8.53 -0.78
CA HIS A 28 18.09 -9.29 -2.03
C HIS A 28 19.33 -10.20 -2.15
N GLU A 29 20.35 -10.03 -1.31
CA GLU A 29 21.54 -10.89 -1.26
C GLU A 29 21.36 -12.09 -0.32
N LEU A 30 20.26 -12.16 0.43
CA LEU A 30 20.00 -13.25 1.38
C LEU A 30 19.34 -14.44 0.67
N ASP A 31 20.04 -15.58 0.62
CA ASP A 31 19.57 -16.81 -0.03
C ASP A 31 18.25 -17.36 0.51
N ASN A 32 17.86 -16.97 1.72
CA ASN A 32 16.66 -17.44 2.40
C ASN A 32 15.50 -16.41 2.37
N VAL A 33 15.58 -15.37 1.54
CA VAL A 33 14.57 -14.31 1.39
C VAL A 33 14.05 -14.22 -0.04
N VAL A 34 12.73 -14.21 -0.19
CA VAL A 34 12.03 -13.89 -1.45
C VAL A 34 11.34 -12.53 -1.31
N MET A 35 11.47 -11.68 -2.32
CA MET A 35 10.96 -10.31 -2.29
C MET A 35 9.95 -10.04 -3.41
N SER A 36 8.94 -9.21 -3.13
CA SER A 36 8.04 -8.64 -4.13
C SER A 36 7.92 -7.11 -3.96
N PRO A 37 7.59 -6.36 -5.04
CA PRO A 37 7.63 -4.90 -5.01
C PRO A 37 6.33 -4.24 -4.58
N HIS A 38 5.96 -4.40 -3.29
CA HIS A 38 4.76 -3.82 -2.68
C HIS A 38 3.51 -4.00 -3.53
N ARG A 39 3.25 -5.24 -3.90
CA ARG A 39 2.18 -5.60 -4.83
C ARG A 39 1.18 -6.60 -4.26
N GLY A 40 1.27 -6.93 -2.97
CA GLY A 40 0.36 -7.88 -2.33
C GLY A 40 -1.12 -7.50 -2.43
N GLY A 41 -1.41 -6.19 -2.49
CA GLY A 41 -2.77 -5.66 -2.69
C GLY A 41 -3.13 -5.29 -4.14
N GLN A 42 -2.25 -5.52 -5.12
CA GLN A 42 -2.45 -5.09 -6.50
C GLN A 42 -3.23 -6.15 -7.30
N THR A 43 -4.55 -6.14 -7.14
CA THR A 43 -5.47 -6.96 -7.94
C THR A 43 -6.59 -6.10 -8.53
N LEU A 44 -7.11 -6.50 -9.69
CA LEU A 44 -8.24 -5.81 -10.32
C LEU A 44 -9.45 -5.74 -9.39
N ASP A 45 -9.70 -6.79 -8.61
CA ASP A 45 -10.79 -6.82 -7.64
C ASP A 45 -10.55 -5.86 -6.47
N SER A 46 -9.33 -5.78 -5.96
CA SER A 46 -8.97 -4.82 -4.91
C SER A 46 -9.15 -3.38 -5.38
N ASP A 47 -8.75 -3.07 -6.62
CA ASP A 47 -8.95 -1.75 -7.18
C ASP A 47 -10.44 -1.43 -7.37
N ARG A 48 -11.22 -2.35 -7.93
CA ARG A 48 -12.66 -2.19 -8.12
C ARG A 48 -13.40 -1.96 -6.80
N LEU A 49 -13.13 -2.79 -5.79
CA LEU A 49 -13.74 -2.66 -4.45
C LEU A 49 -13.29 -1.37 -3.75
N ARG A 50 -12.01 -0.99 -3.87
CA ARG A 50 -11.48 0.26 -3.31
C ARG A 50 -12.19 1.47 -3.89
N MET A 51 -12.43 1.52 -5.20
CA MET A 51 -13.17 2.62 -5.83
C MET A 51 -14.60 2.71 -5.32
N GLY A 52 -15.29 1.58 -5.16
CA GLY A 52 -16.65 1.55 -4.58
C GLY A 52 -16.70 2.09 -3.16
N HIS A 53 -15.82 1.62 -2.27
CA HIS A 53 -15.76 2.08 -0.88
C HIS A 53 -15.35 3.56 -0.77
N LEU A 54 -14.41 4.02 -1.61
CA LEU A 54 -14.01 5.43 -1.64
C LEU A 54 -15.18 6.33 -2.06
N ALA A 55 -15.93 5.95 -3.09
CA ALA A 55 -17.11 6.70 -3.52
C ALA A 55 -18.17 6.77 -2.40
N GLN A 56 -18.43 5.67 -1.70
CA GLN A 56 -19.35 5.65 -0.56
C GLN A 56 -18.89 6.60 0.56
N LEU A 57 -17.62 6.54 0.94
CA LEU A 57 -17.02 7.42 1.96
C LEU A 57 -17.21 8.90 1.62
N LEU A 58 -16.82 9.30 0.40
CA LEU A 58 -16.92 10.68 -0.07
C LEU A 58 -18.37 11.18 -0.10
N ASN A 59 -19.30 10.33 -0.53
CA ASN A 59 -20.73 10.65 -0.58
C ASN A 59 -21.32 10.87 0.82
N CYS A 60 -21.01 10.00 1.79
CA CYS A 60 -21.44 10.18 3.17
C CYS A 60 -20.85 11.46 3.77
N ALA A 61 -19.55 11.71 3.54
CA ALA A 61 -18.88 12.93 3.98
C ALA A 61 -19.56 14.20 3.45
N ALA A 62 -19.87 14.24 2.15
CA ALA A 62 -20.50 15.37 1.49
C ALA A 62 -21.92 15.67 2.00
N ARG A 63 -22.64 14.63 2.46
CA ARG A 63 -23.99 14.76 3.03
C ARG A 63 -24.02 14.97 4.54
N GLY A 64 -22.86 14.94 5.22
CA GLY A 64 -22.80 14.99 6.68
C GLY A 64 -23.35 13.73 7.35
N GLU A 65 -23.39 12.62 6.62
CA GLU A 65 -23.77 11.30 7.16
C GLU A 65 -22.58 10.67 7.90
N GLU A 66 -22.86 9.62 8.68
CA GLU A 66 -21.81 8.82 9.29
C GLU A 66 -20.93 8.17 8.22
N MET A 67 -19.62 8.45 8.27
CA MET A 67 -18.67 7.87 7.34
C MET A 67 -18.29 6.45 7.77
N PRO A 68 -18.46 5.44 6.89
CA PRO A 68 -17.96 4.09 7.19
C PRO A 68 -16.43 4.11 7.30
N ASN A 69 -15.87 3.37 8.26
CA ASN A 69 -14.42 3.26 8.48
C ASN A 69 -13.71 4.58 8.81
N ARG A 70 -14.40 5.53 9.46
CA ARG A 70 -13.77 6.76 9.97
C ARG A 70 -12.66 6.41 10.96
N LEU A 71 -11.45 6.88 10.67
CA LEU A 71 -10.31 6.69 11.56
C LEU A 71 -10.46 7.58 12.80
N ASP A 72 -10.32 6.99 13.99
CA ASP A 72 -10.21 7.73 15.25
C ASP A 72 -8.73 7.88 15.61
N LEU A 73 -8.20 9.10 15.42
CA LEU A 73 -6.80 9.41 15.69
C LEU A 73 -6.42 9.28 17.17
N ALA A 74 -7.38 9.40 18.09
CA ALA A 74 -7.11 9.27 19.53
C ALA A 74 -6.91 7.81 19.95
N ARG A 75 -7.46 6.86 19.18
CA ARG A 75 -7.29 5.42 19.44
C ARG A 75 -5.98 4.86 18.91
N GLY A 76 -5.26 5.61 18.06
CA GLY A 76 -4.04 5.15 17.42
C GLY A 76 -4.29 4.02 16.41
N TYR A 77 -3.21 3.31 16.05
CA TYR A 77 -3.24 2.05 15.32
C TYR A 77 -3.28 0.87 16.29
#